data_AF-A0A5B1B8W1-F1
#
_entry.id   AF-A0A5B1B8W1-F1
#
_cell.length_a   1.000
_cell.length_b   1.000
_cell.length_c   1.000
_cell.angle_alpha   90.00
_cell.angle_beta   90.00
_cell.angle_gamma   90.00
#
_symmetry.space_group_name_H-M   'P 1'
#
loop_
_entity.id
_entity.type
_entity.pdbx_description
1 polymer ?
#
loop_
_entity_poly.entity_id
_entity_poly.type
_entity_poly.pdbx_seq_one_letter_code
_entity_poly.pdbx_strand_id
1 'polypeptide(L)'
;MDATIQKTILFGIFIVIGFFLKRKFNSKAEIQGLKKIILNLALPATIFIALMGIDIDPGLVGFPLMALGINLLLFYIFPLILLLVGFKKDSSDYRTMRLMIPSLAPGLSCFPFISEILGQEYLAKAAMADLGNKVFVLIILYSIATQWYFKQTSNNNNKKEKGKLKTLLITLFSEPVTLLILVALALMTFGFSFETLPAIAQDTIQKLSLLMTPLVMIFIGLAVKIRKDQCIKLLSILIIRAGVVMLISAGVIWVMQISVREDILWMLAFSLSACSFWPYAHIAGISEKEKKELGKEKTFKSSTAINLLALSFPLSTLIIMTVMLNPDFMMIPSHIVAVAVACLGIGSVLVIWIRLKEIKGMRSNSKAIRFKWMDYKKV
;
A
#
# COMPACT_ATOMS: atom_id res chain seq x y z
N MET A 1 -32.49 0.28 1.69
CA MET A 1 -31.14 0.88 1.64
C MET A 1 -30.31 -0.03 0.75
N ASP A 2 -29.62 0.47 -0.27
CA ASP A 2 -28.76 -0.37 -1.12
C ASP A 2 -27.77 -1.15 -0.23
N ALA A 3 -27.60 -2.44 -0.48
CA ALA A 3 -26.76 -3.34 0.33
C ALA A 3 -25.31 -2.81 0.43
N THR A 4 -24.84 -2.13 -0.61
CA THR A 4 -23.52 -1.49 -0.66
C THR A 4 -23.40 -0.32 0.31
N ILE A 5 -24.45 0.51 0.43
CA ILE A 5 -24.51 1.63 1.37
C ILE A 5 -24.50 1.10 2.82
N GLN A 6 -25.25 0.04 3.09
CA GLN A 6 -25.27 -0.60 4.42
C GLN A 6 -23.88 -1.12 4.82
N LYS A 7 -23.21 -1.86 3.93
CA LYS A 7 -21.86 -2.37 4.17
C LYS A 7 -20.86 -1.25 4.42
N THR A 8 -20.95 -0.17 3.64
CA THR A 8 -20.09 1.01 3.78
C THR A 8 -20.30 1.70 5.13
N ILE A 9 -21.54 1.92 5.55
CA ILE A 9 -21.85 2.51 6.87
C ILE A 9 -21.28 1.62 7.97
N LEU A 10 -21.45 0.30 7.85
CA LEU A 10 -20.90 -0.68 8.80
C LEU A 10 -19.36 -0.62 8.87
N PHE A 11 -18.66 -0.47 7.74
CA PHE A 11 -17.21 -0.23 7.73
C PHE A 11 -16.84 1.05 8.46
N GLY A 12 -17.57 2.15 8.19
CA GLY A 12 -17.38 3.42 8.87
C GLY A 12 -17.54 3.31 10.39
N ILE A 13 -18.56 2.58 10.85
CA ILE A 13 -18.79 2.32 12.27
C ILE A 13 -17.59 1.59 12.89
N PHE A 14 -17.09 0.51 12.28
CA PHE A 14 -15.92 -0.21 12.80
C PHE A 14 -14.64 0.65 12.81
N ILE A 15 -14.44 1.49 11.80
CA ILE A 15 -13.31 2.45 11.77
C ILE A 15 -13.44 3.46 12.92
N VAL A 16 -14.63 4.00 13.16
CA VAL A 16 -14.91 4.92 14.28
C VAL A 16 -14.69 4.24 15.62
N ILE A 17 -15.14 2.99 15.78
CA ILE A 17 -14.86 2.18 16.98
C ILE A 17 -13.35 2.04 17.18
N GLY A 18 -12.59 1.66 16.14
CA GLY A 18 -11.13 1.57 16.20
C GLY A 18 -10.48 2.90 16.60
N PHE A 19 -10.97 4.01 16.07
CA PHE A 19 -10.49 5.35 16.43
C PHE A 19 -10.73 5.67 17.92
N PHE A 20 -11.90 5.33 18.48
CA PHE A 20 -12.16 5.50 19.91
C PHE A 20 -11.33 4.56 20.78
N LEU A 21 -11.17 3.30 20.37
CA LEU A 21 -10.36 2.29 21.06
C LEU A 21 -8.90 2.70 21.19
N LYS A 22 -8.39 3.54 20.29
CA LYS A 22 -7.04 4.08 20.35
C LYS A 22 -6.72 4.79 21.68
N ARG A 23 -7.72 5.32 22.39
CA ARG A 23 -7.54 5.90 23.72
C ARG A 23 -7.04 4.87 24.75
N LYS A 24 -7.43 3.61 24.57
CA LYS A 24 -7.05 2.48 25.42
C LYS A 24 -5.88 1.67 24.82
N PHE A 25 -5.91 1.44 23.51
CA PHE A 25 -4.87 0.72 22.75
C PHE A 25 -3.94 1.70 22.06
N ASN A 26 -3.04 2.32 22.83
CA ASN A 26 -2.14 3.36 22.30
C ASN A 26 -0.71 2.86 22.05
N SER A 27 -0.37 1.66 22.53
CA SER A 27 0.98 1.14 22.37
C SER A 27 1.21 0.65 20.94
N LYS A 28 2.45 0.80 20.45
CA LYS A 28 2.83 0.25 19.13
C LYS A 28 2.71 -1.28 19.10
N ALA A 29 2.94 -1.94 20.24
CA ALA A 29 2.90 -3.39 20.37
C ALA A 29 1.48 -3.94 20.18
N GLU A 30 0.47 -3.33 20.78
CA GLU A 30 -0.94 -3.74 20.63
C GLU A 30 -1.42 -3.61 19.19
N ILE A 31 -1.17 -2.46 18.56
CA ILE A 31 -1.55 -2.22 17.15
C ILE A 31 -0.85 -3.23 16.23
N GLN A 32 0.41 -3.57 16.53
CA GLN A 32 1.16 -4.58 15.79
C GLN A 32 0.67 -6.00 16.07
N GLY A 33 0.20 -6.29 17.28
CA GLY A 33 -0.44 -7.56 17.65
C GLY A 33 -1.72 -7.79 16.86
N LEU A 34 -2.61 -6.80 16.82
CA LEU A 34 -3.83 -6.84 16.00
C LEU A 34 -3.51 -7.10 14.52
N LYS A 35 -2.53 -6.36 13.97
CA LYS A 35 -2.04 -6.59 12.61
C LYS A 35 -1.57 -8.03 12.38
N LYS A 36 -0.86 -8.64 13.34
CA LYS A 36 -0.40 -10.03 13.23
C LYS A 36 -1.56 -11.02 13.21
N ILE A 37 -2.59 -10.82 14.03
CA ILE A 37 -3.80 -11.66 14.01
C ILE A 37 -4.46 -11.58 12.63
N ILE A 38 -4.61 -10.38 12.09
CA ILE A 38 -5.18 -10.19 10.74
C ILE A 38 -4.35 -10.95 9.70
N LEU A 39 -3.04 -10.69 9.61
CA LEU A 39 -2.20 -11.20 8.54
C LEU A 39 -1.88 -12.70 8.63
N ASN A 40 -1.86 -13.26 9.84
CA ASN A 40 -1.42 -14.64 10.05
C ASN A 40 -2.58 -15.61 10.28
N LEU A 41 -3.79 -15.12 10.54
CA LEU A 41 -4.93 -15.96 10.90
C LEU A 41 -6.18 -15.63 10.07
N ALA A 42 -6.74 -14.43 10.24
CA ALA A 42 -8.02 -14.08 9.61
C ALA A 42 -7.90 -14.00 8.08
N LEU A 43 -6.92 -13.26 7.58
CA LEU A 43 -6.71 -13.07 6.15
C LEU A 43 -6.36 -14.38 5.41
N PRO A 44 -5.42 -15.22 5.90
CA PRO A 44 -5.19 -16.52 5.29
C PRO A 44 -6.47 -17.38 5.25
N ALA A 45 -7.25 -17.43 6.34
CA ALA A 45 -8.49 -18.22 6.37
C ALA A 45 -9.51 -17.73 5.32
N THR A 46 -9.70 -16.42 5.16
CA THR A 46 -10.59 -15.87 4.14
C THR A 46 -10.12 -16.19 2.73
N ILE A 47 -8.83 -16.01 2.44
CA ILE A 47 -8.25 -16.32 1.12
C ILE A 47 -8.35 -17.81 0.82
N PHE A 48 -8.13 -18.67 1.81
CA PHE A 48 -8.27 -20.11 1.64
C PHE A 48 -9.69 -20.50 1.24
N ILE A 49 -10.71 -19.98 1.94
CA ILE A 49 -12.11 -20.19 1.56
C ILE A 49 -12.37 -19.67 0.14
N ALA A 50 -11.89 -18.46 -0.17
CA ALA A 50 -12.09 -17.83 -1.48
C ALA A 50 -11.52 -18.69 -2.61
N LEU A 51 -10.33 -19.25 -2.41
CA LEU A 51 -9.66 -20.07 -3.42
C LEU A 51 -10.28 -21.45 -3.57
N MET A 52 -10.62 -22.12 -2.47
CA MET A 52 -11.25 -23.43 -2.50
C MET A 52 -12.68 -23.42 -3.07
N GLY A 53 -13.23 -22.23 -3.35
CA GLY A 53 -14.56 -22.03 -3.94
C GLY A 53 -14.56 -21.53 -5.38
N ILE A 54 -13.41 -21.42 -6.05
CA ILE A 54 -13.32 -21.05 -7.47
C ILE A 54 -12.77 -22.21 -8.31
N ASP A 55 -13.02 -22.23 -9.62
CA ASP A 55 -12.36 -23.17 -10.51
C ASP A 55 -10.95 -22.68 -10.88
N ILE A 56 -9.97 -23.59 -10.96
CA ILE A 56 -8.63 -23.24 -11.44
C ILE A 56 -8.67 -23.04 -12.95
N ASP A 57 -8.69 -21.78 -13.37
CA ASP A 57 -8.51 -21.37 -14.77
C ASP A 57 -7.05 -20.93 -15.02
N PRO A 58 -6.38 -21.40 -16.10
CA PRO A 58 -5.12 -20.82 -16.59
C PRO A 58 -5.08 -19.28 -16.64
N GLY A 59 -6.22 -18.61 -16.84
CA GLY A 59 -6.36 -17.15 -16.77
C GLY A 59 -5.92 -16.53 -15.44
N LEU A 60 -5.90 -17.30 -14.35
CA LEU A 60 -5.48 -16.83 -13.02
C LEU A 60 -4.02 -16.32 -12.99
N VAL A 61 -3.16 -16.79 -13.89
CA VAL A 61 -1.76 -16.34 -14.01
C VAL A 61 -1.65 -14.89 -14.49
N GLY A 62 -2.68 -14.37 -15.19
CA GLY A 62 -2.72 -12.98 -15.63
C GLY A 62 -2.74 -11.99 -14.47
N PHE A 63 -3.35 -12.35 -13.33
CA PHE A 63 -3.50 -11.47 -12.18
C PHE A 63 -2.16 -11.07 -11.53
N PRO A 64 -1.23 -12.01 -11.19
CA PRO A 64 0.12 -11.66 -10.75
C PRO A 64 0.87 -10.75 -11.72
N LEU A 65 0.79 -11.01 -13.02
CA LEU A 65 1.49 -10.22 -14.04
C LEU A 65 0.94 -8.79 -14.13
N MET A 66 -0.38 -8.63 -14.05
CA MET A 66 -1.03 -7.33 -14.01
C MET A 66 -0.56 -6.51 -12.80
N ALA A 67 -0.57 -7.10 -11.60
CA ALA A 67 -0.11 -6.42 -10.39
C ALA A 67 1.36 -5.99 -10.50
N LEU A 68 2.24 -6.90 -10.94
CA LEU A 68 3.65 -6.63 -11.17
C LEU A 68 3.83 -5.49 -12.20
N GLY A 69 3.04 -5.48 -13.27
CA GLY A 69 3.02 -4.42 -14.27
C GLY A 69 2.68 -3.05 -13.68
N ILE A 70 1.61 -2.97 -12.87
CA ILE A 70 1.23 -1.73 -12.17
C ILE A 70 2.35 -1.26 -11.25
N ASN A 71 2.95 -2.17 -10.48
CA ASN A 71 4.05 -1.84 -9.58
C ASN A 71 5.27 -1.27 -10.34
N LEU A 72 5.63 -1.89 -11.46
CA LEU A 72 6.73 -1.45 -12.32
C LEU A 72 6.45 -0.08 -12.94
N LEU A 73 5.24 0.13 -13.49
CA LEU A 73 4.84 1.44 -14.03
C LEU A 73 4.97 2.53 -12.97
N LEU A 74 4.46 2.31 -11.76
CA LEU A 74 4.61 3.24 -10.66
C LEU A 74 6.08 3.50 -10.32
N PHE A 75 6.92 2.46 -10.31
CA PHE A 75 8.34 2.59 -10.00
C PHE A 75 9.10 3.47 -11.00
N TYR A 76 8.69 3.48 -12.26
CA TYR A 76 9.30 4.29 -13.32
C TYR A 76 8.70 5.69 -13.45
N ILE A 77 7.40 5.85 -13.22
CA ILE A 77 6.70 7.15 -13.30
C ILE A 77 7.06 8.06 -12.12
N PHE A 78 7.05 7.51 -10.89
CA PHE A 78 7.16 8.33 -9.69
C PHE A 78 8.49 9.05 -9.44
N PRO A 79 9.67 8.56 -9.88
CA PRO A 79 10.90 9.35 -9.86
C PRO A 79 10.74 10.79 -10.36
N LEU A 80 10.04 10.98 -11.50
CA LEU A 80 9.79 12.30 -12.07
C LEU A 80 8.85 13.13 -11.19
N ILE A 81 7.74 12.53 -10.74
CA ILE A 81 6.75 13.18 -9.87
C ILE A 81 7.40 13.62 -8.55
N LEU A 82 8.26 12.79 -7.95
CA LEU A 82 8.94 13.12 -6.71
C LEU A 82 9.84 14.38 -6.85
N LEU A 83 10.51 14.53 -7.99
CA LEU A 83 11.29 15.73 -8.28
C LEU A 83 10.38 16.96 -8.43
N LEU A 84 9.26 16.83 -9.13
CA LEU A 84 8.24 17.89 -9.27
C LEU A 84 7.62 18.30 -7.93
N VAL A 85 7.47 17.36 -6.99
CA VAL A 85 7.00 17.62 -5.63
C VAL A 85 8.09 18.31 -4.77
N GLY A 86 9.34 18.30 -5.21
CA GLY A 86 10.47 18.94 -4.52
C GLY A 86 11.18 18.02 -3.54
N PHE A 87 11.27 16.73 -3.84
CA PHE A 87 12.27 15.86 -3.22
C PHE A 87 13.59 16.04 -3.94
N LYS A 88 14.67 16.27 -3.18
CA LYS A 88 16.02 16.38 -3.75
C LYS A 88 16.42 15.02 -4.32
N LYS A 89 16.85 14.99 -5.59
CA LYS A 89 17.34 13.79 -6.26
C LYS A 89 18.40 13.11 -5.40
N ASP A 90 18.31 11.78 -5.29
CA ASP A 90 19.24 10.94 -4.53
C ASP A 90 19.37 11.29 -3.03
N SER A 91 18.43 12.03 -2.45
CA SER A 91 18.31 12.16 -1.00
C SER A 91 17.76 10.88 -0.36
N SER A 92 17.98 10.72 0.94
CA SER A 92 17.40 9.62 1.72
C SER A 92 15.88 9.59 1.66
N ASP A 93 15.24 10.76 1.67
CA ASP A 93 13.80 10.92 1.49
C ASP A 93 13.34 10.48 0.10
N TYR A 94 14.05 10.90 -0.96
CA TYR A 94 13.74 10.49 -2.35
C TYR A 94 13.83 8.98 -2.54
N ARG A 95 14.91 8.35 -2.04
CA ARG A 95 15.09 6.89 -2.10
C ARG A 95 14.01 6.15 -1.29
N THR A 96 13.68 6.64 -0.10
CA THR A 96 12.57 6.09 0.69
C THR A 96 11.26 6.12 -0.10
N MET A 97 10.88 7.28 -0.64
CA MET A 97 9.62 7.42 -1.39
C MET A 97 9.57 6.54 -2.63
N ARG A 98 10.69 6.45 -3.37
CA ARG A 98 10.81 5.62 -4.57
C ARG A 98 10.65 4.13 -4.30
N LEU A 99 11.02 3.63 -3.12
CA LEU A 99 10.71 2.26 -2.70
C LEU A 99 9.25 2.08 -2.25
N MET A 100 8.72 3.05 -1.50
CA MET A 100 7.44 2.87 -0.82
C MET A 100 6.23 3.05 -1.74
N ILE A 101 6.23 4.09 -2.59
CA ILE A 101 5.10 4.46 -3.44
C ILE A 101 4.64 3.35 -4.40
N PRO A 102 5.52 2.63 -5.12
CA PRO A 102 5.07 1.63 -6.08
C PRO A 102 4.57 0.34 -5.44
N SER A 103 4.66 0.20 -4.12
CA SER A 103 4.23 -1.01 -3.40
C SER A 103 2.76 -0.97 -3.00
N LEU A 104 2.11 -2.14 -2.98
CA LEU A 104 0.72 -2.32 -2.58
C LEU A 104 0.62 -3.15 -1.29
N ALA A 105 -0.39 -2.86 -0.46
CA ALA A 105 -0.75 -3.62 0.74
C ALA A 105 -2.19 -4.15 0.68
N PRO A 106 -2.55 -5.00 -0.31
CA PRO A 106 -3.94 -5.36 -0.57
C PRO A 106 -4.66 -5.97 0.64
N GLY A 107 -4.01 -6.91 1.33
CA GLY A 107 -4.56 -7.62 2.49
C GLY A 107 -4.95 -6.76 3.70
N LEU A 108 -4.36 -5.56 3.84
CA LEU A 108 -4.69 -4.61 4.91
C LEU A 108 -5.44 -3.37 4.40
N SER A 109 -5.78 -3.33 3.11
CA SER A 109 -6.47 -2.19 2.52
C SER A 109 -7.68 -2.62 1.70
N CYS A 110 -7.49 -3.11 0.47
CA CYS A 110 -8.60 -3.38 -0.44
C CYS A 110 -9.34 -4.70 -0.18
N PHE A 111 -8.69 -5.73 0.38
CA PHE A 111 -9.28 -7.08 0.49
C PHE A 111 -10.62 -7.13 1.24
N PRO A 112 -10.80 -6.46 2.39
CA PRO A 112 -12.11 -6.44 3.05
C PRO A 112 -13.20 -5.85 2.16
N PHE A 113 -12.92 -4.76 1.45
CA PHE A 113 -13.89 -4.13 0.56
C PHE A 113 -14.24 -5.04 -0.62
N ILE A 114 -13.24 -5.70 -1.21
CA ILE A 114 -13.43 -6.66 -2.29
C ILE A 114 -14.28 -7.84 -1.80
N SER A 115 -13.90 -8.48 -0.69
CA SER A 115 -14.62 -9.64 -0.15
C SER A 115 -16.08 -9.32 0.18
N GLU A 116 -16.33 -8.16 0.76
CA GLU A 116 -17.67 -7.79 1.23
C GLU A 116 -18.55 -7.25 0.10
N ILE A 117 -18.00 -6.49 -0.85
CA ILE A 117 -18.80 -5.82 -1.88
C ILE A 117 -18.85 -6.65 -3.17
N LEU A 118 -17.73 -7.24 -3.58
CA LEU A 118 -17.60 -8.00 -4.83
C LEU A 118 -17.66 -9.52 -4.61
N GLY A 119 -17.41 -10.00 -3.40
CA GLY A 119 -17.52 -11.41 -3.03
C GLY A 119 -16.20 -12.19 -3.09
N GLN A 120 -16.30 -13.49 -2.81
CA GLN A 120 -15.14 -14.38 -2.63
C GLN A 120 -14.36 -14.62 -3.93
N GLU A 121 -15.05 -14.70 -5.08
CA GLU A 121 -14.39 -14.87 -6.38
C GLU A 121 -13.40 -13.73 -6.66
N TYR A 122 -13.83 -12.48 -6.45
CA TYR A 122 -12.97 -11.31 -6.63
C TYR A 122 -11.87 -11.21 -5.56
N LEU A 123 -12.11 -11.72 -4.36
CA LEU A 123 -11.07 -11.84 -3.34
C LEU A 123 -9.99 -12.84 -3.79
N ALA A 124 -10.37 -13.97 -4.40
CA ALA A 124 -9.44 -14.92 -4.98
C ALA A 124 -8.60 -14.28 -6.10
N LYS A 125 -9.22 -13.55 -7.04
CA LYS A 125 -8.51 -12.76 -8.07
C LYS A 125 -7.53 -11.77 -7.43
N ALA A 126 -7.94 -11.07 -6.36
CA ALA A 126 -7.09 -10.12 -5.65
C ALA A 126 -5.92 -10.80 -4.91
N ALA A 127 -6.14 -11.98 -4.33
CA ALA A 127 -5.10 -12.78 -3.68
C ALA A 127 -4.05 -13.27 -4.70
N MET A 128 -4.49 -13.70 -5.89
CA MET A 128 -3.60 -14.05 -7.00
C MET A 128 -2.80 -12.84 -7.47
N ALA A 129 -3.44 -11.68 -7.64
CA ALA A 129 -2.75 -10.44 -7.96
C ALA A 129 -1.71 -10.04 -6.90
N ASP A 130 -2.00 -10.23 -5.60
CA ASP A 130 -1.04 -9.91 -4.54
C ASP A 130 0.23 -10.76 -4.60
N LEU A 131 0.20 -11.99 -5.15
CA LEU A 131 1.41 -12.78 -5.39
C LEU A 131 2.41 -12.01 -6.29
N GLY A 132 1.93 -11.36 -7.35
CA GLY A 132 2.75 -10.53 -8.23
C GLY A 132 3.34 -9.32 -7.50
N ASN A 133 2.52 -8.65 -6.68
CA ASN A 133 2.99 -7.57 -5.82
C ASN A 133 4.04 -8.05 -4.80
N LYS A 134 3.90 -9.24 -4.22
CA LYS A 134 4.91 -9.81 -3.32
C LYS A 134 6.23 -10.06 -4.03
N VAL A 135 6.21 -10.60 -5.26
CA VAL A 135 7.41 -10.76 -6.10
C VAL A 135 8.09 -9.40 -6.29
N PHE A 136 7.34 -8.37 -6.68
CA PHE A 136 7.88 -7.01 -6.84
C PHE A 136 8.53 -6.50 -5.55
N VAL A 137 7.83 -6.60 -4.43
CA VAL A 137 8.24 -5.94 -3.19
C VAL A 137 9.33 -6.72 -2.43
N LEU A 138 9.29 -8.05 -2.43
CA LEU A 138 10.27 -8.89 -1.74
C LEU A 138 11.54 -9.10 -2.55
N ILE A 139 11.43 -9.22 -3.88
CA ILE A 139 12.58 -9.54 -4.72
C ILE A 139 13.14 -8.26 -5.37
N ILE A 140 12.32 -7.55 -6.14
CA ILE A 140 12.79 -6.42 -6.94
C ILE A 140 13.17 -5.23 -6.04
N LEU A 141 12.25 -4.76 -5.19
CA LEU A 141 12.52 -3.63 -4.32
C LEU A 141 13.63 -3.91 -3.29
N TYR A 142 13.73 -5.13 -2.77
CA TYR A 142 14.85 -5.52 -1.90
C TYR A 142 16.20 -5.40 -2.62
N SER A 143 16.27 -5.92 -3.85
CA SER A 143 17.50 -5.88 -4.65
C SER A 143 17.92 -4.45 -4.92
N ILE A 144 16.96 -3.58 -5.26
CA ILE A 144 17.19 -2.14 -5.47
C ILE A 144 17.62 -1.46 -4.16
N ALA A 145 16.97 -1.76 -3.05
CA ALA A 145 17.31 -1.18 -1.75
C ALA A 145 18.74 -1.53 -1.32
N THR A 146 19.12 -2.79 -1.53
CA THR A 146 20.46 -3.31 -1.25
C THR A 146 21.50 -2.68 -2.17
N GLN A 147 21.19 -2.53 -3.46
CA GLN A 147 22.07 -1.86 -4.41
C GLN A 147 22.32 -0.39 -4.02
N TRP A 148 21.28 0.34 -3.59
CA TRP A 148 21.45 1.72 -3.13
C TRP A 148 22.26 1.82 -1.84
N TYR A 149 22.08 0.86 -0.92
CA TYR A 149 22.91 0.78 0.28
C TYR A 149 24.39 0.60 -0.06
N PHE A 150 24.73 -0.36 -0.93
CA PHE A 150 26.13 -0.57 -1.35
C PHE A 150 26.69 0.58 -2.18
N LYS A 151 25.86 1.34 -2.90
CA LYS A 151 26.32 2.56 -3.59
C LYS A 151 26.67 3.69 -2.61
N GLN A 152 25.95 3.79 -1.49
CA GLN A 152 26.17 4.83 -0.47
C GLN A 152 27.33 4.47 0.48
N THR A 153 27.43 3.19 0.84
CA THR A 153 28.54 2.67 1.63
C THR A 153 29.66 2.27 0.66
N SER A 154 30.66 3.15 0.49
CA SER A 154 31.86 3.01 -0.38
C SER A 154 32.73 1.74 -0.18
N ASN A 155 32.20 0.68 0.41
CA ASN A 155 32.85 -0.58 0.61
C ASN A 155 32.63 -1.44 -0.64
N ASN A 156 33.59 -1.38 -1.57
CA ASN A 156 33.61 -2.08 -2.87
C ASN A 156 33.77 -3.61 -2.74
N ASN A 157 33.51 -4.17 -1.55
CA ASN A 157 33.50 -5.59 -1.31
C ASN A 157 32.16 -6.16 -1.75
N ASN A 158 32.10 -6.52 -3.04
CA ASN A 158 31.08 -7.36 -3.68
C ASN A 158 30.97 -8.75 -3.04
N LYS A 159 30.69 -8.85 -1.74
CA LYS A 159 30.12 -10.08 -1.18
C LYS A 159 28.68 -10.15 -1.67
N LYS A 160 28.49 -10.83 -2.80
CA LYS A 160 27.17 -11.25 -3.29
C LYS A 160 26.40 -11.85 -2.11
N GLU A 161 25.40 -11.13 -1.59
CA GLU A 161 24.45 -11.63 -0.57
C GLU A 161 23.50 -12.69 -1.20
N LYS A 162 24.05 -13.70 -1.91
CA LYS A 162 23.28 -14.84 -2.46
C LYS A 162 22.44 -15.52 -1.38
N GLY A 163 22.91 -15.52 -0.12
CA GLY A 163 22.18 -16.03 1.03
C GLY A 163 20.86 -15.30 1.31
N LYS A 164 20.79 -13.97 1.10
CA LYS A 164 19.57 -13.20 1.44
C LYS A 164 18.49 -13.25 0.38
N LEU A 165 18.84 -13.36 -0.91
CA LEU A 165 17.85 -13.65 -1.94
C LEU A 165 17.19 -15.01 -1.69
N LYS A 166 17.96 -16.02 -1.29
CA LYS A 166 17.40 -17.31 -0.85
C LYS A 166 16.48 -17.15 0.35
N THR A 167 16.89 -16.39 1.38
CA THR A 167 16.03 -16.11 2.55
C THR A 167 14.74 -15.39 2.18
N LEU A 168 14.76 -14.47 1.22
CA LEU A 168 13.57 -13.74 0.77
C LEU A 168 12.63 -14.61 -0.07
N LEU A 169 13.17 -15.48 -0.92
CA LEU A 169 12.37 -16.51 -1.60
C LEU A 169 11.69 -17.41 -0.58
N ILE A 170 12.43 -17.88 0.43
CA ILE A 170 11.86 -18.64 1.54
C ILE A 170 10.77 -17.81 2.24
N THR A 171 11.03 -16.53 2.54
CA THR A 171 10.05 -15.64 3.20
C THR A 171 8.78 -15.46 2.36
N LEU A 172 8.90 -15.38 1.03
CA LEU A 172 7.76 -15.25 0.12
C LEU A 172 6.84 -16.48 0.19
N PHE A 173 7.42 -17.68 0.21
CA PHE A 173 6.66 -18.94 0.29
C PHE A 173 6.25 -19.34 1.71
N SER A 174 6.97 -18.87 2.73
CA SER A 174 6.67 -19.12 4.15
C SER A 174 5.68 -18.12 4.75
N GLU A 175 5.22 -17.11 4.00
CA GLU A 175 4.16 -16.23 4.46
C GLU A 175 2.86 -17.03 4.62
N PRO A 176 2.13 -16.91 5.76
CA PRO A 176 0.92 -17.69 6.02
C PRO A 176 -0.11 -17.62 4.89
N VAL A 177 -0.28 -16.44 4.29
CA VAL A 177 -1.16 -16.24 3.14
C VAL A 177 -0.69 -17.07 1.94
N THR A 178 0.57 -16.95 1.53
CA THR A 178 1.11 -17.69 0.38
C THR A 178 1.04 -19.21 0.61
N LEU A 179 1.32 -19.66 1.83
CA LEU A 179 1.25 -21.08 2.17
C LEU A 179 -0.18 -21.59 2.01
N LEU A 180 -1.19 -20.88 2.50
CA LEU A 180 -2.58 -21.31 2.31
C LEU A 180 -3.04 -21.22 0.85
N ILE A 181 -2.53 -20.28 0.05
CA ILE A 181 -2.77 -20.26 -1.40
C ILE A 181 -2.20 -21.54 -2.03
N LEU A 182 -0.96 -21.90 -1.72
CA LEU A 182 -0.34 -23.12 -2.25
C LEU A 182 -1.07 -24.39 -1.82
N VAL A 183 -1.49 -24.46 -0.56
CA VAL A 183 -2.28 -25.60 -0.03
C VAL A 183 -3.64 -25.67 -0.72
N ALA A 184 -4.34 -24.54 -0.87
CA ALA A 184 -5.62 -24.50 -1.57
C ALA A 184 -5.47 -24.98 -3.02
N LEU A 185 -4.53 -24.42 -3.78
CA LEU A 185 -4.25 -24.85 -5.14
C LEU A 185 -3.92 -26.34 -5.22
N ALA A 186 -3.09 -26.86 -4.32
CA ALA A 186 -2.76 -28.29 -4.27
C ALA A 186 -4.01 -29.15 -4.00
N LEU A 187 -4.81 -28.82 -3.00
CA LEU A 187 -6.05 -29.55 -2.68
C LEU A 187 -7.02 -29.56 -3.87
N MET A 188 -7.19 -28.43 -4.53
CA MET A 188 -8.02 -28.30 -5.72
C MET A 188 -7.50 -29.14 -6.89
N THR A 189 -6.18 -29.23 -7.09
CA THR A 189 -5.61 -30.13 -8.12
C THR A 189 -5.88 -31.61 -7.85
N PHE A 190 -6.09 -31.99 -6.58
CA PHE A 190 -6.51 -33.34 -6.19
C PHE A 190 -8.03 -33.52 -6.16
N GLY A 191 -8.81 -32.53 -6.60
CA GLY A 191 -10.27 -32.59 -6.68
C GLY A 191 -10.99 -32.33 -5.35
N PHE A 192 -10.29 -31.84 -4.32
CA PHE A 192 -10.94 -31.42 -3.08
C PHE A 192 -11.53 -30.03 -3.24
N SER A 193 -12.78 -29.86 -2.80
CA SER A 193 -13.43 -28.56 -2.62
C SER A 193 -13.53 -28.21 -1.13
N PHE A 194 -13.89 -26.97 -0.81
CA PHE A 194 -14.12 -26.59 0.58
C PHE A 194 -15.14 -27.50 1.30
N GLU A 195 -16.17 -27.94 0.57
CA GLU A 195 -17.24 -28.80 1.07
C GLU A 195 -16.78 -30.23 1.39
N THR A 196 -15.69 -30.69 0.77
CA THR A 196 -15.13 -32.04 1.01
C THR A 196 -14.26 -32.13 2.27
N LEU A 197 -13.98 -31.00 2.93
CA LEU A 197 -13.18 -30.98 4.16
C LEU A 197 -13.99 -31.47 5.37
N PRO A 198 -13.36 -31.96 6.45
CA PRO A 198 -14.08 -32.31 7.68
C PRO A 198 -14.85 -31.10 8.26
N ALA A 199 -16.07 -31.31 8.75
CA ALA A 199 -16.94 -30.23 9.23
C ALA A 199 -16.28 -29.32 10.29
N ILE A 200 -15.51 -29.91 11.21
CA ILE A 200 -14.75 -29.15 12.23
C ILE A 200 -13.74 -28.18 11.58
N ALA A 201 -13.07 -28.61 10.52
CA ALA A 201 -12.12 -27.76 9.80
C ALA A 201 -12.85 -26.65 9.06
N GLN A 202 -13.96 -26.97 8.37
CA GLN A 202 -14.79 -25.97 7.68
C GLN A 202 -15.27 -24.88 8.65
N ASP A 203 -15.91 -25.27 9.76
CA ASP A 203 -16.43 -24.36 10.77
C ASP A 203 -15.34 -23.48 11.39
N THR A 204 -14.16 -24.08 11.64
CA THR A 204 -13.02 -23.34 12.21
C THR A 204 -12.53 -22.28 11.24
N ILE A 205 -12.28 -22.66 9.98
CA ILE A 205 -11.77 -21.74 8.96
C ILE A 205 -12.80 -20.64 8.67
N GLN A 206 -14.09 -20.96 8.59
CA GLN A 206 -15.16 -19.97 8.43
C GLN A 206 -15.20 -18.97 9.58
N LYS A 207 -15.18 -19.42 10.83
CA LYS A 207 -15.17 -18.53 11.99
C LYS A 207 -13.94 -17.62 12.03
N LEU A 208 -12.77 -18.13 11.64
CA LEU A 208 -11.55 -17.33 11.51
C LEU A 208 -11.66 -16.29 10.40
N SER A 209 -12.24 -16.66 9.26
CA SER A 209 -12.46 -15.77 8.12
C SER A 209 -13.38 -14.60 8.46
N LEU A 210 -14.44 -14.83 9.24
CA LEU A 210 -15.38 -13.79 9.70
C LEU A 210 -14.70 -12.67 10.52
N LEU A 211 -13.51 -12.91 11.07
CA LEU A 211 -12.75 -11.89 11.78
C LEU A 211 -12.11 -10.86 10.84
N MET A 212 -11.93 -11.17 9.56
CA MET A 212 -11.10 -10.39 8.64
C MET A 212 -11.59 -8.95 8.51
N THR A 213 -12.83 -8.75 8.06
CA THR A 213 -13.44 -7.43 7.87
C THR A 213 -13.45 -6.58 9.16
N PRO A 214 -14.04 -7.03 10.29
CA PRO A 214 -14.13 -6.20 11.49
C PRO A 214 -12.74 -5.86 12.06
N LEU A 215 -11.80 -6.80 12.09
CA LEU A 215 -10.45 -6.54 12.61
C LEU A 215 -9.69 -5.56 11.72
N VAL A 216 -9.80 -5.66 10.39
CA VAL A 216 -9.13 -4.71 9.48
C VAL A 216 -9.72 -3.31 9.62
N MET A 217 -11.04 -3.17 9.70
CA MET A 217 -11.68 -1.85 9.88
C MET A 217 -11.28 -1.19 11.20
N ILE A 218 -11.27 -1.97 12.30
CA ILE A 218 -10.77 -1.51 13.60
C ILE A 218 -9.28 -1.13 13.52
N PHE A 219 -8.46 -1.95 12.86
CA PHE A 219 -7.03 -1.68 12.67
C PHE A 219 -6.80 -0.36 11.92
N ILE A 220 -7.57 -0.08 10.86
CA ILE A 220 -7.50 1.19 10.12
C ILE A 220 -7.79 2.37 11.06
N GLY A 221 -8.85 2.29 11.87
CA GLY A 221 -9.19 3.30 12.87
C GLY A 221 -8.09 3.55 13.91
N LEU A 222 -7.46 2.48 14.41
CA LEU A 222 -6.33 2.54 15.33
C LEU A 222 -5.06 3.12 14.68
N ALA A 223 -4.84 2.83 13.40
CA ALA A 223 -3.64 3.22 12.66
C ALA A 223 -3.61 4.71 12.28
N VAL A 224 -4.75 5.42 12.30
CA VAL A 224 -4.83 6.86 12.00
C VAL A 224 -3.92 7.66 12.94
N LYS A 225 -2.88 8.32 12.41
CA LYS A 225 -2.00 9.21 13.18
C LYS A 225 -1.96 10.60 12.56
N ILE A 226 -2.54 11.59 13.26
CA ILE A 226 -2.50 12.99 12.86
C ILE A 226 -1.17 13.59 13.32
N ARG A 227 -0.23 13.86 12.40
CA ARG A 227 1.00 14.64 12.65
C ARG A 227 1.07 15.76 11.62
N LYS A 228 1.43 16.99 12.01
CA LYS A 228 1.11 18.20 11.23
C LYS A 228 2.21 18.62 10.22
N ASP A 229 3.44 18.17 10.41
CA ASP A 229 4.59 18.96 9.95
C ASP A 229 5.18 18.51 8.59
N GLN A 230 4.86 17.29 8.15
CA GLN A 230 5.23 16.75 6.82
C GLN A 230 4.08 16.00 6.15
N CYS A 231 2.90 16.00 6.78
CA CYS A 231 1.76 15.22 6.35
C CYS A 231 1.20 15.70 5.01
N ILE A 232 1.14 17.01 4.77
CA ILE A 232 0.52 17.56 3.56
C ILE A 232 1.33 17.19 2.31
N LYS A 233 2.68 17.20 2.37
CA LYS A 233 3.54 16.80 1.24
C LYS A 233 3.44 15.31 0.93
N LEU A 234 3.30 14.47 1.95
CA LEU A 234 3.12 13.02 1.76
C LEU A 234 1.71 12.70 1.26
N LEU A 235 0.70 13.38 1.81
CA LEU A 235 -0.69 13.29 1.38
C LEU A 235 -0.83 13.70 -0.09
N SER A 236 -0.21 14.80 -0.51
CA SER A 236 -0.27 15.25 -1.90
C SER A 236 0.28 14.20 -2.87
N ILE A 237 1.38 13.53 -2.53
CA ILE A 237 1.94 12.45 -3.35
C ILE A 237 1.02 11.24 -3.40
N LEU A 238 0.37 10.89 -2.29
CA LEU A 238 -0.57 9.77 -2.26
C LEU A 238 -1.84 10.06 -3.08
N ILE A 239 -2.34 11.31 -3.08
CA ILE A 239 -3.44 11.72 -3.96
C ILE A 239 -2.99 11.69 -5.43
N ILE A 240 -1.79 12.18 -5.74
CA ILE A 240 -1.22 12.07 -7.10
C ILE A 240 -1.12 10.59 -7.50
N ARG A 241 -0.68 9.71 -6.60
CA ARG A 241 -0.64 8.26 -6.81
C ARG A 241 -2.01 7.69 -7.13
N ALA A 242 -3.05 8.07 -6.40
CA ALA A 242 -4.42 7.66 -6.69
C ALA A 242 -4.82 8.05 -8.13
N GLY A 243 -4.52 9.29 -8.55
CA GLY A 243 -4.76 9.74 -9.91
C GLY A 243 -3.96 8.95 -10.96
N VAL A 244 -2.66 8.71 -10.73
CA VAL A 244 -1.84 7.93 -11.66
C VAL A 244 -2.36 6.49 -11.81
N VAL A 245 -2.68 5.81 -10.71
CA VAL A 245 -3.18 4.42 -10.80
C VAL A 245 -4.55 4.36 -11.47
N MET A 246 -5.45 5.32 -11.21
CA MET A 246 -6.74 5.38 -11.90
C MET A 246 -6.57 5.63 -13.40
N LEU A 247 -5.62 6.46 -13.83
CA LEU A 247 -5.31 6.62 -15.26
C LEU A 247 -4.77 5.33 -15.89
N ILE A 248 -3.86 4.64 -15.20
CA ILE A 248 -3.35 3.34 -15.66
C ILE A 248 -4.51 2.34 -15.78
N SER A 249 -5.36 2.24 -14.76
CA SER A 249 -6.54 1.38 -14.79
C SER A 249 -7.50 1.75 -15.91
N ALA A 250 -7.83 3.03 -16.11
CA ALA A 250 -8.68 3.48 -17.22
C ALA A 250 -8.09 3.10 -18.58
N GLY A 251 -6.77 3.24 -18.75
CA GLY A 251 -6.06 2.81 -19.95
C GLY A 251 -6.18 1.30 -20.19
N VAL A 252 -6.01 0.48 -19.15
CA VAL A 252 -6.19 -0.97 -19.25
C VAL A 252 -7.64 -1.34 -19.58
N ILE A 253 -8.63 -0.73 -18.91
CA ILE A 253 -10.07 -0.96 -19.19
C ILE A 253 -10.36 -0.68 -20.66
N TRP A 254 -9.87 0.44 -21.17
CA TRP A 254 -10.09 0.85 -22.56
C TRP A 254 -9.39 -0.06 -23.57
N VAL A 255 -8.11 -0.40 -23.35
CA VAL A 255 -7.35 -1.27 -24.28
C VAL A 255 -7.89 -2.69 -24.30
N MET A 256 -8.25 -3.24 -23.13
CA MET A 256 -8.76 -4.61 -22.99
C MET A 256 -10.27 -4.72 -23.20
N GLN A 257 -10.96 -3.59 -23.44
CA GLN A 257 -12.43 -3.52 -23.60
C GLN A 257 -13.19 -4.18 -22.44
N ILE A 258 -12.76 -3.93 -21.20
CA ILE A 258 -13.39 -4.49 -20.01
C ILE A 258 -14.73 -3.78 -19.78
N SER A 259 -15.82 -4.53 -19.85
CA SER A 259 -17.18 -4.03 -19.64
C SER A 259 -17.84 -4.55 -18.36
N VAL A 260 -17.26 -5.57 -17.73
CA VAL A 260 -17.81 -6.18 -16.50
C VAL A 260 -17.58 -5.22 -15.32
N ARG A 261 -18.69 -4.87 -14.65
CA ARG A 261 -18.72 -3.90 -13.55
C ARG A 261 -17.78 -4.27 -12.43
N GLU A 262 -17.86 -5.51 -11.98
CA GLU A 262 -17.10 -6.02 -10.84
C GLU A 262 -15.60 -6.10 -11.16
N ASP A 263 -15.21 -6.43 -12.39
CA ASP A 263 -13.81 -6.43 -12.83
C ASP A 263 -13.22 -5.00 -12.83
N ILE A 264 -13.99 -4.00 -13.27
CA ILE A 264 -13.59 -2.57 -13.21
C ILE A 264 -13.37 -2.14 -11.76
N LEU A 265 -14.36 -2.42 -10.89
CA LEU A 265 -14.31 -2.07 -9.47
C LEU A 265 -13.15 -2.78 -8.77
N TRP A 266 -12.97 -4.06 -9.03
CA TRP A 266 -11.86 -4.87 -8.51
C TRP A 266 -10.51 -4.27 -8.90
N MET A 267 -10.31 -3.92 -10.17
CA MET A 267 -9.04 -3.36 -10.64
C MET A 267 -8.75 -1.99 -10.02
N LEU A 268 -9.78 -1.14 -9.90
CA LEU A 268 -9.66 0.14 -9.20
C LEU A 268 -9.32 -0.06 -7.72
N ALA A 269 -10.06 -0.90 -7.00
CA ALA A 269 -9.78 -1.21 -5.59
C ALA A 269 -8.36 -1.75 -5.38
N PHE A 270 -7.96 -2.72 -6.19
CA PHE A 270 -6.66 -3.36 -6.08
C PHE A 270 -5.52 -2.36 -6.33
N SER A 271 -5.61 -1.58 -7.39
CA SER A 271 -4.58 -0.58 -7.76
C SER A 271 -4.48 0.58 -6.75
N LEU A 272 -5.60 0.94 -6.11
CA LEU A 272 -5.68 1.96 -5.07
C LEU A 272 -5.23 1.50 -3.68
N SER A 273 -4.78 0.24 -3.54
CA SER A 273 -4.28 -0.32 -2.27
C SER A 273 -3.21 0.57 -1.61
N ALA A 274 -3.17 0.57 -0.29
CA ALA A 274 -2.21 1.36 0.49
C ALA A 274 -0.74 0.95 0.21
N CYS A 275 0.23 1.75 0.67
CA CYS A 275 1.66 1.38 0.56
C CYS A 275 1.97 0.14 1.40
N SER A 276 2.83 -0.74 0.89
CA SER A 276 3.27 -1.96 1.57
C SER A 276 4.19 -1.71 2.76
N PHE A 277 4.12 -2.57 3.76
CA PHE A 277 5.05 -2.58 4.89
C PHE A 277 6.41 -3.21 4.55
N TRP A 278 6.49 -4.03 3.52
CA TRP A 278 7.71 -4.75 3.17
C TRP A 278 8.88 -3.83 2.75
N PRO A 279 8.71 -2.78 1.93
CA PRO A 279 9.80 -1.83 1.67
C PRO A 279 10.26 -1.11 2.94
N TYR A 280 9.34 -0.85 3.88
CA TYR A 280 9.73 -0.35 5.20
C TYR A 280 10.58 -1.36 5.98
N ALA A 281 10.25 -2.66 5.94
CA ALA A 281 11.08 -3.69 6.58
C ALA A 281 12.49 -3.73 5.98
N HIS A 282 12.62 -3.61 4.66
CA HIS A 282 13.92 -3.50 3.98
C HIS A 282 14.70 -2.27 4.43
N ILE A 283 14.03 -1.10 4.47
CA ILE A 283 14.60 0.17 4.97
C ILE A 283 15.06 0.02 6.42
N ALA A 284 14.27 -0.61 7.28
CA ALA A 284 14.61 -0.83 8.69
C ALA A 284 15.82 -1.77 8.84
N GLY A 285 15.85 -2.86 8.08
CA GLY A 285 16.99 -3.79 8.08
C GLY A 285 18.30 -3.14 7.62
N ILE A 286 18.23 -2.26 6.61
CA ILE A 286 19.40 -1.47 6.16
C ILE A 286 19.79 -0.42 7.20
N SER A 287 18.81 0.28 7.78
CA SER A 287 19.06 1.28 8.83
C SER A 287 19.79 0.68 10.03
N GLU A 288 19.49 -0.57 10.39
CA GLU A 288 20.17 -1.31 11.46
C GLU A 288 21.64 -1.61 11.12
N LYS A 289 21.92 -2.01 9.87
CA LYS A 289 23.31 -2.17 9.39
C LYS A 289 24.08 -0.86 9.45
N GLU A 290 23.46 0.22 9.02
CA GLU A 290 24.05 1.57 9.01
C GLU A 290 24.24 2.17 10.40
N LYS A 291 23.62 1.65 11.48
CA LYS A 291 23.89 2.13 12.84
C LYS A 291 25.35 1.94 13.24
N LYS A 292 26.02 0.94 12.66
CA LYS A 292 27.43 0.63 12.89
C LYS A 292 28.38 1.54 12.10
N GLU A 293 27.87 2.33 11.16
CA GLU A 293 28.64 3.25 10.32
C GLU A 293 28.41 4.71 10.81
N LEU A 294 29.34 5.22 11.62
CA LEU A 294 29.30 6.60 12.13
C LEU A 294 29.61 7.63 11.01
N GLY A 295 28.88 8.75 10.99
CA GLY A 295 29.21 9.94 10.19
C GLY A 295 28.79 9.95 8.72
N LYS A 296 28.15 8.89 8.18
CA LYS A 296 27.66 8.86 6.79
C LYS A 296 26.19 9.24 6.67
N GLU A 297 25.83 9.89 5.56
CA GLU A 297 24.42 10.08 5.19
C GLU A 297 23.73 8.71 5.06
N LYS A 298 22.57 8.57 5.73
CA LYS A 298 21.77 7.34 5.68
C LYS A 298 21.24 7.10 4.27
N THR A 299 21.21 5.84 3.83
CA THR A 299 20.63 5.48 2.53
C THR A 299 19.15 5.83 2.49
N PHE A 300 18.43 5.57 3.59
CA PHE A 300 16.99 5.79 3.69
C PHE A 300 16.61 6.58 4.93
N LYS A 301 15.43 7.21 4.88
CA LYS A 301 14.83 7.87 6.03
C LYS A 301 13.61 7.10 6.53
N SER A 302 13.78 6.37 7.63
CA SER A 302 12.75 5.50 8.21
C SER A 302 11.52 6.26 8.70
N SER A 303 11.69 7.49 9.20
CA SER A 303 10.56 8.33 9.63
C SER A 303 9.61 8.67 8.48
N THR A 304 10.14 8.94 7.29
CA THR A 304 9.34 9.21 6.08
C THR A 304 8.55 7.99 5.65
N ALA A 305 9.15 6.79 5.69
CA ALA A 305 8.45 5.54 5.39
C ALA A 305 7.27 5.29 6.36
N ILE A 306 7.49 5.50 7.67
CA ILE A 306 6.45 5.35 8.69
C ILE A 306 5.34 6.39 8.51
N ASN A 307 5.69 7.63 8.20
CA ASN A 307 4.72 8.70 7.97
C ASN A 307 3.87 8.42 6.73
N LEU A 308 4.49 7.95 5.65
CA LEU A 308 3.78 7.59 4.42
C LEU A 308 2.82 6.42 4.65
N LEU A 309 3.23 5.37 5.37
CA LEU A 309 2.36 4.26 5.75
C LEU A 309 1.15 4.73 6.56
N ALA A 310 1.39 5.57 7.57
CA ALA A 310 0.32 6.06 8.43
C ALA A 310 -0.74 6.87 7.67
N LEU A 311 -0.38 7.50 6.54
CA LEU A 311 -1.29 8.28 5.70
C LEU A 311 -1.89 7.47 4.55
N SER A 312 -1.17 6.48 4.04
CA SER A 312 -1.63 5.69 2.89
C SER A 312 -2.81 4.80 3.25
N PHE A 313 -2.84 4.19 4.44
CA PHE A 313 -3.96 3.33 4.86
C PHE A 313 -5.29 4.10 4.92
N PRO A 314 -5.43 5.20 5.68
CA PRO A 314 -6.71 5.91 5.74
C PRO A 314 -7.11 6.52 4.40
N LEU A 315 -6.16 7.06 3.64
CA LEU A 315 -6.46 7.66 2.33
C LEU A 315 -6.94 6.61 1.32
N SER A 316 -6.22 5.50 1.19
CA SER A 316 -6.60 4.39 0.31
C SER A 316 -7.99 3.87 0.66
N THR A 317 -8.26 3.68 1.95
CA THR A 317 -9.58 3.26 2.46
C THR A 317 -10.69 4.21 2.00
N LEU A 318 -10.52 5.52 2.21
CA LEU A 318 -11.52 6.52 1.83
C LEU A 318 -11.79 6.54 0.32
N ILE A 319 -10.73 6.47 -0.49
CA ILE A 319 -10.87 6.49 -1.96
C ILE A 319 -11.52 5.20 -2.45
N ILE A 320 -11.09 4.02 -1.96
CA ILE A 320 -11.69 2.74 -2.32
C ILE A 320 -13.17 2.70 -1.94
N MET A 321 -13.53 3.12 -0.72
CA MET A 321 -14.93 3.22 -0.31
C MET A 321 -15.73 4.13 -1.24
N THR A 322 -15.16 5.28 -1.63
CA THR A 322 -15.84 6.22 -2.55
C THR A 322 -16.06 5.60 -3.93
N VAL A 323 -15.08 4.86 -4.46
CA VAL A 323 -15.21 4.11 -5.72
C VAL A 323 -16.30 3.05 -5.61
N MET A 324 -16.28 2.26 -4.55
CA MET A 324 -17.23 1.16 -4.35
C MET A 324 -18.67 1.63 -4.09
N LEU A 325 -18.84 2.82 -3.51
CA LEU A 325 -20.15 3.46 -3.30
C LEU A 325 -20.79 4.00 -4.58
N ASN A 326 -20.00 4.27 -5.61
CA ASN A 326 -20.48 4.89 -6.84
C ASN A 326 -20.19 4.00 -8.06
N PRO A 327 -20.66 2.74 -8.06
CA PRO A 327 -20.22 1.75 -9.02
C PRO A 327 -20.62 2.10 -10.46
N ASP A 328 -21.86 2.55 -10.67
CA ASP A 328 -22.36 2.90 -12.01
C ASP A 328 -21.63 4.12 -12.59
N PHE A 329 -21.27 5.08 -11.73
CA PHE A 329 -20.44 6.22 -12.13
C PHE A 329 -19.05 5.76 -12.57
N MET A 330 -18.46 4.78 -11.87
CA MET A 330 -17.12 4.27 -12.14
C MET A 330 -17.06 3.29 -13.32
N MET A 331 -18.19 2.78 -13.83
CA MET A 331 -18.20 1.94 -15.03
C MET A 331 -17.83 2.70 -16.31
N ILE A 332 -18.03 4.02 -16.33
CA ILE A 332 -17.78 4.86 -17.51
C ILE A 332 -16.29 5.27 -17.51
N PRO A 333 -15.47 4.85 -18.49
CA PRO A 333 -14.03 5.11 -18.45
C PRO A 333 -13.66 6.61 -18.41
N SER A 334 -14.44 7.47 -19.06
CA SER A 334 -14.22 8.92 -19.01
C SER A 334 -14.43 9.51 -17.61
N HIS A 335 -15.31 8.94 -16.80
CA HIS A 335 -15.48 9.34 -15.40
C HIS A 335 -14.27 8.94 -14.55
N ILE A 336 -13.73 7.74 -14.75
CA ILE A 336 -12.48 7.31 -14.10
C ILE A 336 -11.36 8.30 -14.43
N VAL A 337 -11.22 8.67 -15.71
CA VAL A 337 -10.23 9.67 -16.15
C VAL A 337 -10.48 11.03 -15.50
N ALA A 338 -11.73 11.50 -15.44
CA ALA A 338 -12.07 12.78 -14.82
C ALA A 338 -11.70 12.81 -13.32
N VAL A 339 -12.03 11.75 -12.57
CA VAL A 339 -11.65 11.62 -11.16
C VAL A 339 -10.13 11.55 -11.01
N ALA A 340 -9.45 10.81 -11.90
CA ALA A 340 -8.01 10.69 -11.89
C ALA A 340 -7.33 12.06 -12.10
N VAL A 341 -7.79 12.84 -13.07
CA VAL A 341 -7.32 14.21 -13.34
C VAL A 341 -7.62 15.13 -12.15
N ALA A 342 -8.79 15.01 -11.52
CA ALA A 342 -9.11 15.76 -10.32
C ALA A 342 -8.13 15.44 -9.17
N CYS A 343 -7.81 14.16 -8.93
CA CYS A 343 -6.80 13.76 -7.96
C CYS A 343 -5.42 14.35 -8.28
N LEU A 344 -4.97 14.27 -9.53
CA LEU A 344 -3.71 14.87 -9.97
C LEU A 344 -3.69 16.39 -9.73
N GLY A 345 -4.80 17.08 -10.03
CA GLY A 345 -4.98 18.50 -9.81
C GLY A 345 -4.90 18.88 -8.33
N ILE A 346 -5.70 18.23 -7.48
CA ILE A 346 -5.73 18.48 -6.02
C ILE A 346 -4.34 18.24 -5.42
N GLY A 347 -3.70 17.11 -5.76
CA GLY A 347 -2.37 16.81 -5.28
C GLY A 347 -1.33 17.84 -5.74
N SER A 348 -1.40 18.31 -6.98
CA SER A 348 -0.49 19.34 -7.51
C SER A 348 -0.70 20.70 -6.85
N VAL A 349 -1.95 21.11 -6.61
CA VAL A 349 -2.27 22.37 -5.90
C VAL A 349 -1.69 22.36 -4.48
N LEU A 350 -1.81 21.24 -3.76
CA LEU A 350 -1.22 21.10 -2.42
C LEU A 350 0.31 21.25 -2.45
N VAL A 351 0.97 20.71 -3.47
CA VAL A 351 2.43 20.85 -3.67
C VAL A 351 2.80 22.31 -3.91
N ILE A 352 2.10 22.99 -4.82
CA ILE A 352 2.35 24.39 -5.15
C ILE A 352 2.15 25.26 -3.90
N TRP A 353 1.08 25.02 -3.14
CA TRP A 353 0.79 25.75 -1.90
C TRP A 353 1.93 25.61 -0.88
N ILE A 354 2.48 24.41 -0.69
CA ILE A 354 3.63 24.18 0.19
C ILE A 354 4.85 24.97 -0.30
N ARG A 355 5.19 24.88 -1.59
CA ARG A 355 6.34 25.58 -2.17
C ARG A 355 6.23 27.09 -2.02
N LEU A 356 5.04 27.66 -2.25
CA LEU A 356 4.79 29.09 -2.05
C LEU A 356 4.99 29.51 -0.60
N LYS A 357 4.59 28.66 0.36
CA LYS A 357 4.80 28.92 1.80
C LYS A 357 6.28 28.85 2.18
N GLU A 358 7.03 27.88 1.65
CA GLU A 358 8.48 27.77 1.85
C GLU A 358 9.22 29.01 1.31
N ILE A 359 8.87 29.48 0.10
CA ILE A 359 9.47 30.69 -0.51
C ILE A 359 9.14 31.94 0.31
N LYS A 360 7.90 32.11 0.76
CA LYS A 360 7.50 33.24 1.62
C LYS A 360 8.22 33.22 2.97
N GLY A 361 8.36 32.04 3.59
CA GLY A 361 9.12 31.85 4.82
C GLY A 361 10.60 32.23 4.67
N MET A 362 11.25 31.81 3.58
CA MET A 362 12.64 32.17 3.27
C MET A 362 12.81 33.68 3.03
N ARG A 363 11.87 34.34 2.34
CA ARG A 363 11.88 35.80 2.14
C ARG A 363 11.67 36.59 3.45
N SER A 364 10.85 36.07 4.36
CA SER A 364 10.67 36.68 5.69
C SER A 364 11.94 36.57 6.54
N ASN A 365 12.59 35.39 6.53
CA ASN A 365 13.82 35.17 7.26
C ASN A 365 14.99 35.98 6.69
N SER A 366 15.07 36.13 5.35
CA SER A 366 16.11 36.96 4.73
C SER A 366 15.93 38.46 5.03
N LYS A 367 14.69 38.96 5.08
CA LYS A 367 14.39 40.33 5.54
C LYS A 367 14.75 40.54 7.02
N ALA A 368 14.45 39.57 7.89
CA ALA A 368 14.80 39.63 9.31
C ALA A 368 16.33 39.62 9.53
N ILE A 369 17.07 38.81 8.78
CA ILE A 369 18.54 38.79 8.80
C ILE A 369 19.11 40.11 8.27
N ARG A 370 18.53 40.69 7.20
CA ARG A 370 18.95 42.00 6.67
C ARG A 370 18.74 43.14 7.66
N PHE A 371 17.63 43.13 8.40
CA PHE A 371 17.36 44.11 9.46
C PHE A 371 18.38 44.00 10.61
N LYS A 372 18.67 42.79 11.08
CA LYS A 372 19.70 42.55 12.11
C LYS A 372 21.10 43.03 11.70
N TRP A 373 21.46 42.91 10.42
CA TRP A 373 22.74 43.41 9.89
C TRP A 373 22.80 44.94 9.80
N MET A 374 21.67 45.62 9.62
CA MET A 374 21.61 47.09 9.59
C MET A 374 21.74 47.71 10.99
N ASP A 375 21.23 47.05 12.02
CA ASP A 375 21.38 47.51 13.41
C ASP A 375 22.82 47.34 13.93
N TYR A 376 23.55 46.32 13.46
CA TYR A 376 24.97 46.11 13.82
C TYR A 376 25.95 47.12 13.20
N LYS A 377 25.52 47.93 12.22
CA LYS A 377 26.34 48.99 11.61
C LYS A 377 26.12 50.38 12.23
N LYS A 378 25.32 50.48 13.29
CA LYS A 378 25.02 51.74 14.00
C LYS A 378 25.65 51.85 15.40
N VAL A 379 26.57 50.95 15.74
CA VAL A 379 27.47 51.05 16.89
C VAL A 379 28.88 51.11 16.34
#